data_AF-A0A556M956-F1
#
_entry.id   AF-A0A556M956-F1
#
_cell.length_a   1.000
_cell.length_b   1.000
_cell.length_c   1.000
_cell.angle_alpha   90.00
_cell.angle_beta   90.00
_cell.angle_gamma   90.00
#
_symmetry.space_group_name_H-M   'P 1'
#
loop_
_entity.id
_entity.type
_entity.pdbx_description
1 polymer ?
#
loop_
_entity_poly.entity_id
_entity_poly.type
_entity_poly.pdbx_seq_one_letter_code
_entity_poly.pdbx_strand_id
1 'polypeptide(L)'
;MMTPEEQVHEFLSKPFRSRNTLFEFNFYFHTENRGLMEVVYLLNEKVEFFRFEIDYADSLPEITFDDLEITLQSGEVIANLKMLLSEALYCFTNQIDRIGRKERQVAII
;
A
#
# COMPACT_ATOMS: atom_id res chain seq x y z
N MET A 1 -1.45 26.22 -1.94
CA MET A 1 -1.02 24.87 -2.35
C MET A 1 -1.43 23.93 -1.24
N MET A 2 -1.92 22.75 -1.60
CA MET A 2 -2.29 21.71 -0.64
C MET A 2 -1.02 21.00 -0.16
N THR A 3 -0.89 20.71 1.13
CA THR A 3 0.25 19.94 1.64
C THR A 3 0.16 18.48 1.19
N PRO A 4 1.28 17.72 1.13
CA PRO A 4 1.23 16.29 0.86
C PRO A 4 0.28 15.55 1.80
N GLU A 5 0.24 15.92 3.09
CA GLU A 5 -0.70 15.36 4.07
C GLU A 5 -2.16 15.62 3.71
N GLU A 6 -2.48 16.85 3.27
CA GLU A 6 -3.83 17.20 2.83
C GLU A 6 -4.23 16.44 1.54
N GLN A 7 -3.29 16.18 0.61
CA GLN A 7 -3.53 15.37 -0.58
C GLN A 7 -3.82 13.91 -0.23
N VAL A 8 -3.06 13.36 0.73
CA VAL A 8 -3.31 12.01 1.28
C VAL A 8 -4.68 11.97 1.95
N HIS A 9 -4.99 12.92 2.83
CA HIS A 9 -6.29 12.99 3.49
C HIS A 9 -7.45 13.13 2.51
N GLU A 10 -7.35 13.97 1.48
CA GLU A 10 -8.38 14.11 0.46
C GLU A 10 -8.59 12.79 -0.29
N PHE A 11 -7.51 12.12 -0.68
CA PHE A 11 -7.59 10.84 -1.38
C PHE A 11 -8.22 9.75 -0.51
N LEU A 12 -7.85 9.65 0.78
CA LEU A 12 -8.38 8.69 1.75
C LEU A 12 -9.82 8.95 2.21
N SER A 13 -10.27 10.19 2.13
CA SER A 13 -11.66 10.55 2.44
C SER A 13 -12.66 9.94 1.44
N LYS A 14 -12.16 9.43 0.31
CA LYS A 14 -12.97 8.80 -0.73
C LYS A 14 -13.23 7.34 -0.33
N PRO A 15 -14.48 6.85 -0.46
CA PRO A 15 -14.79 5.46 -0.15
C PRO A 15 -14.12 4.54 -1.18
N PHE A 16 -13.13 3.76 -0.76
CA PHE A 16 -12.53 2.70 -1.56
C PHE A 16 -13.39 1.44 -1.47
N ARG A 17 -13.98 1.03 -2.60
CA ARG A 17 -14.73 -0.24 -2.72
C ARG A 17 -14.24 -0.98 -3.94
N SER A 18 -13.52 -2.08 -3.76
CA SER A 18 -13.43 -3.11 -4.81
C SER A 18 -14.70 -3.96 -4.77
N ARG A 19 -15.04 -4.60 -5.88
CA ARG A 19 -16.20 -5.52 -5.95
C ARG A 19 -16.05 -6.74 -5.04
N ASN A 20 -14.81 -7.12 -4.66
CA ASN A 20 -14.50 -8.41 -4.02
C ASN A 20 -13.55 -8.30 -2.79
N THR A 21 -13.16 -7.09 -2.38
CA THR A 21 -12.14 -6.87 -1.34
C THR A 21 -12.51 -5.63 -0.53
N LEU A 22 -12.54 -5.77 0.80
CA LEU A 22 -12.62 -4.63 1.70
C LEU A 22 -11.21 -4.23 2.09
N PHE A 23 -10.85 -2.97 1.88
CA PHE A 23 -9.61 -2.38 2.36
C PHE A 23 -9.94 -1.30 3.39
N GLU A 24 -9.23 -1.31 4.51
CA GLU A 24 -9.20 -0.25 5.51
C GLU A 24 -7.76 0.23 5.62
N PHE A 25 -7.59 1.55 5.56
CA PHE A 25 -6.28 2.18 5.56
C PHE A 25 -6.12 3.00 6.85
N ASN A 26 -5.20 2.57 7.71
CA ASN A 26 -4.85 3.23 8.96
C ASN A 26 -3.54 3.99 8.77
N PHE A 27 -3.49 5.24 9.22
CA PHE A 27 -2.31 6.11 9.05
C PHE A 27 -1.77 6.58 10.38
N TYR A 28 -0.45 6.51 10.50
CA TYR A 28 0.30 6.95 11.67
C TYR A 28 1.41 7.90 11.20
N PHE A 29 1.25 9.20 11.44
CA PHE A 29 2.28 10.18 11.11
C PHE A 29 3.45 10.05 12.09
N HIS A 30 4.68 9.92 11.58
CA HIS A 30 5.89 9.78 12.39
C HIS A 30 6.67 11.09 12.47
N THR A 31 6.82 11.79 11.35
CA THR A 31 7.49 13.09 11.23
C THR A 31 6.79 13.95 10.18
N GLU A 32 7.24 15.19 10.00
CA GLU A 32 6.71 16.10 8.96
C GLU A 32 6.81 15.52 7.53
N ASN A 33 7.77 14.62 7.28
CA ASN A 33 8.05 14.07 5.96
C ASN A 33 7.92 12.55 5.89
N ARG A 34 7.51 11.87 6.97
CA ARG A 34 7.35 10.41 6.99
C ARG A 34 6.14 9.96 7.80
N GLY A 35 5.48 8.94 7.29
CA GLY A 35 4.37 8.28 7.96
C GLY A 35 4.44 6.76 7.77
N LEU A 36 3.62 6.07 8.54
CA LEU A 36 3.37 4.64 8.40
C LEU A 36 1.91 4.45 8.01
N MET A 37 1.67 3.76 6.91
CA MET A 37 0.34 3.26 6.59
C MET A 37 0.27 1.77 6.93
N GLU A 38 -0.80 1.40 7.62
CA GLU A 38 -1.28 0.04 7.76
C GLU A 38 -2.48 -0.16 6.86
N VAL A 39 -2.41 -1.20 6.02
CA VAL A 39 -3.50 -1.62 5.16
C VAL A 39 -4.07 -2.91 5.73
N VAL A 40 -5.30 -2.85 6.21
CA VAL A 40 -6.08 -4.02 6.60
C VAL A 40 -6.96 -4.40 5.42
N TYR A 41 -6.98 -5.68 5.04
CA TYR A 41 -7.72 -6.12 3.87
C TYR A 41 -8.39 -7.48 4.10
N LEU A 42 -9.58 -7.64 3.54
CA LEU A 42 -10.32 -8.90 3.47
C LEU A 42 -10.18 -9.47 2.07
N LEU A 43 -9.35 -10.49 1.91
CA LEU A 43 -9.17 -11.21 0.64
C LEU A 43 -9.50 -12.69 0.86
N ASN A 44 -10.41 -13.24 0.04
CA ASN A 44 -10.85 -14.65 0.14
C ASN A 44 -11.22 -15.08 1.57
N GLU A 45 -12.05 -14.27 2.25
CA GLU A 45 -12.52 -14.51 3.63
C GLU A 45 -11.44 -14.48 4.72
N LYS A 46 -10.19 -14.15 4.37
CA LYS A 46 -9.10 -13.93 5.32
C LYS A 46 -8.86 -12.44 5.51
N VAL A 47 -8.85 -12.03 6.77
CA VAL A 47 -8.38 -10.69 7.15
C VAL A 47 -6.87 -10.75 7.29
N GLU A 48 -6.19 -9.94 6.51
CA GLU A 48 -4.75 -9.78 6.56
C GLU A 48 -4.42 -8.29 6.71
N PHE A 49 -3.18 -8.00 7.11
CA PHE A 49 -2.70 -6.63 7.18
C PHE A 49 -1.23 -6.55 6.79
N PHE A 50 -0.85 -5.43 6.17
CA PHE A 50 0.54 -5.08 5.94
C PHE A 50 0.78 -3.61 6.27
N ARG A 51 2.05 -3.27 6.49
CA ARG A 51 2.45 -1.92 6.85
C ARG A 51 3.56 -1.47 5.91
N PHE A 52 3.57 -0.19 5.59
CA PHE A 52 4.66 0.41 4.82
C PHE A 52 4.87 1.87 5.19
N GLU A 53 6.11 2.31 4.99
CA GLU A 53 6.47 3.71 5.18
C GLU A 53 6.06 4.53 3.95
N ILE A 54 5.60 5.75 4.21
CA ILE A 54 5.27 6.75 3.20
C ILE A 54 6.28 7.89 3.35
N ASP A 55 6.90 8.27 2.25
CA ASP A 55 7.79 9.43 2.17
C ASP A 55 7.02 10.61 1.55
N TYR A 56 7.01 11.73 2.26
CA TYR A 56 6.38 13.00 1.86
C TYR A 56 7.42 14.09 1.53
N ALA A 57 8.72 13.77 1.47
CA ALA A 57 9.77 14.76 1.23
C ALA A 57 9.65 15.46 -0.15
N ASP A 58 8.98 14.82 -1.11
CA ASP A 58 8.74 15.33 -2.46
C ASP A 58 7.32 15.89 -2.64
N SER A 59 7.05 16.47 -3.81
CA SER A 59 5.74 17.06 -4.14
C SER A 59 4.61 16.04 -4.28
N LEU A 60 4.94 14.74 -4.39
CA LEU A 60 3.99 13.64 -4.48
C LEU A 60 4.43 12.51 -3.53
N PRO A 61 3.53 11.99 -2.68
CA PRO A 61 3.86 10.93 -1.73
C PRO A 61 4.21 9.63 -2.45
N GLU A 62 5.32 9.02 -2.04
CA GLU A 62 5.78 7.72 -2.53
C GLU A 62 5.70 6.67 -1.44
N ILE A 63 5.46 5.43 -1.86
CA ILE A 63 5.49 4.27 -0.97
C ILE A 63 6.63 3.36 -1.39
N THR A 64 7.35 2.83 -0.41
CA THR A 64 8.41 1.86 -0.65
C THR A 64 8.25 0.67 0.28
N PHE A 65 8.20 -0.54 -0.28
CA PHE A 65 8.31 -1.78 0.51
C PHE A 65 9.04 -2.89 -0.26
N ASP A 66 10.02 -3.49 0.40
CA ASP A 66 10.94 -4.45 -0.21
C ASP A 66 10.51 -5.92 -0.01
N ASP A 67 9.66 -6.15 0.99
CA ASP A 67 9.33 -7.48 1.52
C ASP A 67 7.97 -8.01 1.09
N LEU A 68 7.23 -7.28 0.26
CA LEU A 68 5.96 -7.74 -0.31
C LEU A 68 6.08 -8.01 -1.81
N GLU A 69 5.22 -8.91 -2.24
CA GLU A 69 4.97 -9.28 -3.61
C GLU A 69 3.46 -9.22 -3.85
N ILE A 70 3.04 -8.50 -4.89
CA ILE A 70 1.65 -8.32 -5.25
C ILE A 70 1.42 -8.95 -6.62
N THR A 71 0.52 -9.92 -6.67
CA THR A 71 0.04 -10.49 -7.93
C THR A 71 -1.21 -9.76 -8.36
N LEU A 72 -1.17 -9.17 -9.55
CA LEU A 72 -2.32 -8.56 -10.19
C LEU A 72 -3.22 -9.62 -10.83
N GLN A 73 -4.47 -9.27 -11.11
CA GLN A 73 -5.43 -10.11 -11.86
C GLN A 73 -4.93 -10.46 -13.27
N SER A 74 -4.00 -9.67 -13.83
CA SER A 74 -3.31 -9.99 -15.09
C SER A 74 -2.30 -11.14 -14.96
N GLY A 75 -1.95 -11.55 -13.74
CA GLY A 75 -0.85 -12.45 -13.43
C GLY A 75 0.51 -11.74 -13.30
N GLU A 76 0.56 -10.42 -13.54
CA GLU A 76 1.76 -9.62 -13.31
C GLU A 76 2.12 -9.60 -11.82
N VAL A 77 3.42 -9.68 -11.54
CA VAL A 77 3.95 -9.70 -10.18
C VAL A 77 4.75 -8.43 -9.94
N ILE A 78 4.29 -7.60 -9.00
CA ILE A 78 4.97 -6.40 -8.55
C ILE A 78 5.72 -6.73 -7.26
N ALA A 79 7.05 -6.53 -7.27
CA ALA A 79 7.94 -6.77 -6.14
C ALA A 79 8.89 -5.59 -5.95
N ASN A 80 9.35 -5.33 -4.71
CA ASN A 80 10.11 -4.11 -4.35
C ASN A 80 9.35 -2.85 -4.78
N LEU A 81 8.13 -2.72 -4.28
CA LEU A 81 7.21 -1.71 -4.77
C LEU A 81 7.74 -0.33 -4.41
N LYS A 82 8.02 0.47 -5.44
CA LYS A 82 8.30 1.91 -5.34
C LYS A 82 7.42 2.63 -6.35
N MET A 83 6.37 3.31 -5.88
CA MET A 83 5.44 4.06 -6.74
C MET A 83 4.73 5.15 -5.95
N LEU A 84 4.03 6.01 -6.67
CA LEU A 84 3.17 7.03 -6.06
C LEU A 84 2.07 6.36 -5.23
N LEU A 85 1.78 6.94 -4.06
CA LEU A 85 0.76 6.42 -3.13
C LEU A 85 -0.61 6.25 -3.82
N SER A 86 -0.99 7.19 -4.69
CA SER A 86 -2.25 7.15 -5.43
C SER A 86 -2.33 5.96 -6.40
N GLU A 87 -1.23 5.65 -7.07
CA GLU A 87 -1.12 4.50 -7.98
C GLU A 87 -1.18 3.19 -7.21
N ALA A 88 -0.44 3.10 -6.10
CA ALA A 88 -0.46 1.95 -5.23
C ALA A 88 -1.87 1.66 -4.69
N LEU A 89 -2.53 2.69 -4.15
CA LEU A 89 -3.89 2.54 -3.63
C LEU A 89 -4.88 2.14 -4.73
N TYR A 90 -4.75 2.68 -5.94
CA TYR A 90 -5.56 2.25 -7.09
C TYR A 90 -5.33 0.77 -7.43
N CYS A 91 -4.06 0.35 -7.54
CA CYS A 91 -3.71 -1.04 -7.80
C CYS A 91 -4.27 -1.96 -6.71
N PHE A 92 -4.08 -1.59 -5.44
CA PHE A 92 -4.53 -2.38 -4.29
C PHE A 92 -6.03 -2.59 -4.32
N THR A 93 -6.77 -1.54 -4.66
CA THR A 93 -8.22 -1.55 -4.61
C THR A 93 -8.88 -2.08 -5.88
N ASN A 94 -8.19 -2.25 -7.00
CA ASN A 94 -8.86 -2.63 -8.27
C ASN A 94 -8.23 -3.80 -9.01
N GLN A 95 -6.94 -4.05 -8.82
CA GLN A 95 -6.18 -4.94 -9.70
C GLN A 95 -5.55 -6.12 -8.96
N ILE A 96 -5.60 -6.15 -7.63
CA ILE A 96 -4.99 -7.24 -6.86
C ILE A 96 -5.78 -8.54 -6.99
N ASP A 97 -5.04 -9.62 -7.20
CA ASP A 97 -5.48 -11.01 -6.99
C ASP A 97 -4.92 -11.56 -5.67
N ARG A 98 -3.63 -11.34 -5.39
CA ARG A 98 -2.95 -11.84 -4.18
C ARG A 98 -1.88 -10.87 -3.68
N ILE A 99 -1.69 -10.84 -2.36
CA ILE A 99 -0.54 -10.22 -1.69
C ILE A 99 0.21 -11.32 -0.95
N GLY A 100 1.54 -11.33 -1.03
CA GLY A 100 2.41 -12.26 -0.31
C GLY A 100 3.61 -11.54 0.27
N ARG A 101 4.14 -12.05 1.38
CA ARG A 101 5.50 -11.67 1.80
C ARG A 101 6.50 -12.41 0.95
N LYS A 102 7.58 -11.74 0.56
CA LYS A 102 8.75 -12.43 0.03
C LYS A 102 9.26 -13.40 1.09
N GLU A 103 9.42 -14.65 0.71
CA GLU A 103 10.22 -15.57 1.49
C GLU A 103 11.64 -15.01 1.52
N ARG A 104 12.06 -14.48 2.67
CA ARG A 104 13.49 -14.26 2.91
C ARG A 104 14.14 -15.63 2.78
N GLN A 105 14.92 -15.84 1.72
CA GLN A 105 15.90 -16.91 1.72
C GLN A 105 16.79 -16.66 2.93
N VAL A 106 16.56 -17.40 4.01
CA VAL A 106 17.51 -17.48 5.09
C VAL A 106 18.71 -18.20 4.48
N ALA A 107 19.75 -17.43 4.15
CA ALA A 107 21.05 -18.02 3.88
C ALA A 107 21.45 -18.78 5.16
N ILE A 108 21.33 -20.10 5.13
CA ILE A 108 21.93 -20.97 6.13
C ILE A 108 23.44 -20.88 5.84
N ILE A 109 24.15 -20.08 6.63
CA ILE A 109 25.62 -20.03 6.67
C ILE A 109 26.08 -20.98 7.76
#